data_AF-A0A178Y317-F1
#
_entry.id   AF-A0A178Y317-F1
#
_cell.length_a   1.000
_cell.length_b   1.000
_cell.length_c   1.000
_cell.angle_alpha   90.00
_cell.angle_beta   90.00
_cell.angle_gamma   90.00
#
_symmetry.space_group_name_H-M   'P 1'
#
loop_
_entity.id
_entity.type
_entity.pdbx_description
1 polymer ?
#
loop_
_entity_poly.entity_id
_entity_poly.type
_entity_poly.pdbx_seq_one_letter_code
_entity_poly.pdbx_strand_id
1 'polypeptide(L)'
;MFQTLRVSEFGDSIEWSNGLDFSAVWLSKLPPAIFSNQDFVRAMDELGMSLEGMAAALDISRRLVADYRGTKPIPRHIAFATRYLIDRQDGANDNQGSPSEALLKA
;
A
#
# COMPACT_ATOMS: atom_id res chain seq x y z
N MET A 1 -8.78 11.31 5.50
CA MET A 1 -7.55 12.00 5.93
C MET A 1 -6.57 12.15 4.76
N PHE A 2 -5.99 11.10 4.20
CA PHE A 2 -4.99 11.23 3.12
C PHE A 2 -5.47 11.90 1.82
N GLN A 3 -6.78 11.90 1.53
CA GLN A 3 -7.36 12.58 0.37
C GLN A 3 -7.25 14.11 0.41
N THR A 4 -7.03 14.70 1.58
CA THR A 4 -6.95 16.17 1.74
C THR A 4 -5.51 16.66 1.88
N LEU A 5 -4.54 15.82 1.54
CA LEU A 5 -3.12 16.16 1.57
C LEU A 5 -2.84 17.22 0.50
N ARG A 6 -2.14 18.29 0.90
CA ARG A 6 -1.62 19.34 0.02
C ARG A 6 -0.18 19.67 0.39
N VAL A 7 0.59 20.21 -0.56
CA VAL A 7 1.91 20.78 -0.27
C VAL A 7 1.70 22.19 0.28
N SER A 8 2.50 22.60 1.27
CA SER A 8 2.47 23.96 1.82
C SER A 8 2.80 25.01 0.76
N GLU A 9 2.39 26.26 1.00
CA GLU A 9 2.68 27.39 0.10
C GLU A 9 4.18 27.55 -0.20
N PHE A 10 5.02 27.28 0.79
CA PHE A 10 6.48 27.41 0.69
C PHE A 10 7.17 26.12 0.21
N GLY A 11 6.43 25.03 -0.02
CA GLY A 11 6.97 23.77 -0.52
C GLY A 11 7.85 23.01 0.47
N ASP A 12 7.77 23.35 1.75
CA ASP A 12 8.64 22.84 2.82
C ASP A 12 7.93 21.85 3.77
N SER A 13 6.64 21.60 3.55
CA SER A 13 5.86 20.62 4.31
C SER A 13 4.66 20.09 3.51
N ILE A 14 4.05 19.03 4.01
CA ILE A 14 2.72 18.57 3.58
C ILE A 14 1.71 18.87 4.69
N GLU A 15 0.51 19.29 4.31
CA GLU A 15 -0.55 19.69 5.22
C GLU A 15 -1.85 18.95 4.93
N TRP A 16 -2.66 18.76 5.97
CA TRP A 16 -4.03 18.25 5.87
C TRP A 16 -5.06 19.32 6.27
N SER A 17 -6.32 19.13 5.88
CA SER A 17 -7.41 20.09 6.15
C SER A 17 -7.79 20.22 7.63
N ASN A 18 -7.34 19.30 8.48
CA ASN A 18 -7.55 19.32 9.93
C ASN A 18 -6.43 20.05 10.69
N GLY A 19 -5.51 20.73 10.00
CA GLY A 19 -4.42 21.48 10.61
C GLY A 19 -3.18 20.66 10.99
N LEU A 20 -3.13 19.37 10.60
CA LEU A 20 -1.89 18.60 10.69
C LEU A 20 -0.89 19.06 9.62
N ASP A 21 0.37 19.19 9.99
CA ASP A 21 1.49 19.49 9.10
C ASP A 21 2.63 18.47 9.31
N PHE A 22 3.41 18.24 8.25
CA PHE A 22 4.58 17.36 8.32
C PHE A 22 5.72 17.94 7.47
N SER A 23 6.80 18.36 8.15
CA SER A 23 7.94 19.01 7.51
C SER A 23 8.71 18.10 6.54
N ALA A 24 9.18 18.67 5.43
CA ALA A 24 10.06 18.02 4.46
C ALA A 24 11.37 17.54 5.09
N VAL A 25 11.86 18.20 6.15
CA VAL A 25 13.05 17.78 6.92
C VAL A 25 12.80 16.46 7.66
N TRP A 26 11.56 16.21 8.08
CA TRP A 26 11.18 14.94 8.69
C TRP A 26 10.94 13.86 7.63
N LEU A 27 10.35 14.21 6.47
CA LEU A 27 10.25 13.30 5.31
C LEU A 27 11.62 12.78 4.87
N SER A 28 12.64 13.63 4.82
CA SER A 28 13.99 13.24 4.40
C SER A 28 14.71 12.34 5.42
N LYS A 29 14.25 12.35 6.68
CA LYS A 29 14.75 11.48 7.76
C LYS A 29 14.00 10.16 7.87
N LEU A 30 12.87 10.02 7.18
CA LEU A 30 12.21 8.72 7.09
C LEU A 30 13.20 7.76 6.42
N PRO A 31 13.45 6.58 7.02
CA PRO A 31 14.24 5.58 6.35
C PRO A 31 13.59 5.34 4.97
N PRO A 32 14.39 5.19 3.90
CA PRO A 32 13.83 4.76 2.64
C PRO A 32 13.06 3.49 2.93
N ALA A 33 11.74 3.53 2.70
CA ALA A 33 10.90 2.36 2.87
C ALA A 33 11.21 1.42 1.71
N ILE A 34 12.40 0.80 1.75
CA ILE A 34 12.87 -0.14 0.75
C ILE A 34 11.86 -1.27 0.75
N PHE A 35 11.17 -1.40 -0.37
CA PHE A 35 10.29 -2.51 -0.61
C PHE A 35 11.13 -3.58 -1.32
N SER A 36 11.57 -4.55 -0.54
CA SER A 36 12.48 -5.59 -1.01
C SER A 36 11.74 -6.66 -1.82
N ASN A 37 12.50 -7.53 -2.50
CA ASN A 37 11.94 -8.73 -3.12
C ASN A 37 11.25 -9.65 -2.10
N GLN A 38 11.77 -9.72 -0.86
CA GLN A 38 11.14 -10.48 0.21
C GLN A 38 9.80 -9.88 0.62
N ASP A 39 9.71 -8.55 0.66
CA ASP A 39 8.43 -7.87 0.92
C ASP A 39 7.44 -8.11 -0.22
N PHE A 40 7.91 -8.16 -1.47
CA PHE A 40 7.06 -8.52 -2.62
C PHE A 40 6.52 -9.95 -2.53
N VAL A 41 7.37 -10.91 -2.14
CA VAL A 41 6.93 -12.31 -1.93
C VAL A 41 5.90 -12.38 -0.79
N ARG A 42 6.18 -11.74 0.35
CA ARG A 42 5.24 -11.70 1.48
C ARG A 42 3.90 -11.08 1.08
N ALA A 43 3.93 -9.98 0.34
CA ALA A 43 2.72 -9.33 -0.18
C ALA A 43 1.89 -10.27 -1.05
N MET A 44 2.53 -11.05 -1.93
CA MET A 44 1.81 -12.03 -2.75
C MET A 44 1.16 -13.13 -1.89
N ASP A 45 1.84 -13.58 -0.84
CA ASP A 45 1.32 -14.59 0.08
C ASP A 45 0.13 -14.04 0.91
N GLU A 46 0.22 -12.81 1.40
CA GLU A 46 -0.86 -12.10 2.12
C GLU A 46 -2.09 -11.88 1.21
N LEU A 47 -1.86 -11.48 -0.03
CA LEU A 47 -2.91 -11.29 -1.04
C LEU A 47 -3.49 -12.61 -1.58
N GLY A 48 -2.87 -13.76 -1.27
CA GLY A 48 -3.23 -15.06 -1.85
C GLY A 48 -3.10 -15.09 -3.38
N MET A 49 -2.25 -14.24 -3.96
CA MET A 49 -2.16 -14.05 -5.41
C MET A 49 -1.16 -15.00 -6.06
N SER A 50 -1.60 -15.64 -7.14
CA SER A 50 -0.70 -16.34 -8.06
C SER A 50 0.12 -15.36 -8.90
N LEU A 51 1.13 -15.86 -9.61
CA LEU A 51 1.90 -15.04 -10.57
C LEU A 51 1.00 -14.36 -11.62
N GLU A 52 -0.04 -15.05 -12.08
CA GLU A 52 -1.01 -14.50 -13.04
C GLU A 52 -1.91 -13.46 -12.38
N GLY A 53 -2.36 -13.71 -11.15
CA GLY A 53 -3.19 -12.76 -10.40
C GLY A 53 -2.46 -11.45 -10.13
N MET A 54 -1.20 -11.53 -9.70
CA MET A 54 -0.37 -10.35 -9.44
C MET A 54 -0.02 -9.60 -10.72
N ALA A 55 0.23 -10.32 -11.82
CA ALA A 55 0.49 -9.73 -13.14
C ALA A 55 -0.70 -8.90 -13.62
N ALA A 56 -1.92 -9.45 -13.49
CA ALA A 56 -3.14 -8.74 -13.84
C ALA A 56 -3.41 -7.54 -12.91
N ALA A 57 -3.16 -7.68 -11.61
CA ALA A 57 -3.39 -6.61 -10.64
C ALA A 57 -2.43 -5.43 -10.80
N LEU A 58 -1.19 -5.70 -11.21
CA LEU A 58 -0.15 -4.68 -11.41
C LEU A 58 -0.03 -4.20 -12.87
N ASP A 59 -0.83 -4.76 -13.78
CA ASP A 59 -0.77 -4.52 -15.23
C ASP A 59 0.64 -4.71 -15.82
N ILE A 60 1.27 -5.84 -15.49
CA ILE A 60 2.61 -6.22 -15.96
C ILE A 60 2.66 -7.67 -16.43
N SER A 61 3.71 -8.03 -17.16
CA SER A 61 3.89 -9.43 -17.58
C SER A 61 4.14 -10.38 -16.39
N ARG A 62 3.60 -11.60 -16.47
CA ARG A 62 3.87 -12.69 -15.51
C ARG A 62 5.36 -12.97 -15.32
N ARG A 63 6.16 -12.85 -16.39
CA ARG A 63 7.62 -13.01 -16.32
C ARG A 63 8.26 -11.93 -15.44
N LEU A 64 7.78 -10.69 -15.52
CA LEU A 64 8.28 -9.60 -14.71
C LEU A 64 7.96 -9.80 -13.22
N VAL A 65 6.78 -10.34 -12.91
CA VAL A 65 6.42 -10.76 -11.54
C VAL A 65 7.37 -11.86 -11.04
N ALA A 66 7.70 -12.85 -11.87
CA ALA A 66 8.65 -13.89 -11.51
C ALA A 66 10.06 -13.33 -11.27
N ASP A 67 10.52 -12.38 -12.10
CA ASP A 67 11.80 -11.70 -11.90
C ASP A 67 11.83 -10.95 -10.55
N TYR A 68 10.72 -10.31 -10.17
CA TYR A 68 10.54 -9.60 -8.90
C TYR A 68 10.45 -10.50 -7.68
N ARG A 69 10.03 -11.76 -7.81
CA ARG A 69 10.18 -12.74 -6.71
C ARG A 69 11.62 -13.20 -6.51
N GLY A 70 12.45 -13.05 -7.54
CA GLY A 70 13.86 -13.40 -7.51
C GLY A 70 14.71 -12.24 -7.00
N THR A 71 15.69 -11.84 -7.81
CA THR A 71 16.73 -10.87 -7.44
C THR A 71 16.56 -9.51 -8.10
N LYS A 72 15.61 -9.37 -9.02
CA LYS A 72 15.43 -8.11 -9.76
C LYS A 72 14.89 -7.04 -8.82
N PRO A 73 15.58 -5.91 -8.61
CA PRO A 73 15.12 -4.88 -7.68
C PRO A 73 13.71 -4.40 -8.02
N ILE A 74 12.88 -4.20 -6.99
CA ILE A 74 11.51 -3.70 -7.15
C ILE A 74 11.53 -2.19 -7.42
N PRO A 75 11.01 -1.72 -8.56
CA PRO A 75 10.87 -0.30 -8.81
C PRO A 75 9.88 0.36 -7.84
N ARG A 76 10.11 1.63 -7.52
CA ARG A 76 9.29 2.39 -6.56
C ARG A 76 7.78 2.39 -6.89
N HIS A 77 7.40 2.48 -8.16
CA HIS A 77 5.99 2.47 -8.56
C HIS A 77 5.33 1.09 -8.33
N ILE A 78 6.05 -0.02 -8.55
CA ILE A 78 5.58 -1.37 -8.26
C ILE A 78 5.40 -1.56 -6.75
N ALA A 79 6.35 -1.06 -5.96
CA ALA A 79 6.26 -1.08 -4.50
C ALA A 79 5.00 -0.36 -3.98
N PHE A 80 4.70 0.83 -4.52
CA PHE A 80 3.50 1.57 -4.14
C PHE A 80 2.21 0.86 -4.57
N ALA A 81 2.16 0.35 -5.80
CA ALA A 81 1.00 -0.40 -6.28
C ALA A 81 0.75 -1.66 -5.42
N THR A 82 1.81 -2.38 -5.05
CA THR A 82 1.72 -3.58 -4.21
C THR A 82 1.20 -3.24 -2.81
N ARG A 83 1.70 -2.17 -2.18
CA ARG A 83 1.19 -1.72 -0.87
C ARG A 83 -0.27 -1.31 -0.92
N TYR A 84 -0.67 -0.60 -1.99
CA TYR A 84 -2.07 -0.22 -2.18
C TYR A 84 -3.00 -1.44 -2.28
N LEU A 85 -2.55 -2.54 -2.88
CA LEU A 85 -3.33 -3.79 -2.93
C LEU A 85 -3.52 -4.41 -1.53
N ILE A 86 -2.47 -4.44 -0.70
CA ILE A 86 -2.54 -4.94 0.69
C ILE A 86 -3.51 -4.08 1.51
N ASP A 87 -3.31 -2.76 1.53
CA ASP A 87 -4.14 -1.83 2.30
C ASP A 87 -5.63 -1.95 1.91
N ARG A 88 -5.92 -2.21 0.64
CA ARG A 88 -7.29 -2.41 0.13
C ARG A 88 -7.90 -3.72 0.62
N GLN A 89 -7.12 -4.80 0.75
CA GLN A 89 -7.61 -6.06 1.28
C GLN A 89 -7.91 -5.97 2.78
N ASP A 90 -7.04 -5.30 3.54
CA ASP A 90 -7.25 -5.08 4.97
C ASP A 90 -8.51 -4.24 5.23
N GLY A 91 -8.67 -3.13 4.48
CA GLY A 91 -9.90 -2.33 4.54
C GLY A 91 -11.18 -3.07 4.11
N ALA A 92 -11.05 -4.08 3.23
CA ALA A 92 -12.17 -4.94 2.83
C ALA A 92 -12.51 -6.01 3.87
N ASN A 93 -11.52 -6.48 4.63
CA ASN A 93 -11.69 -7.43 5.72
C ASN A 93 -12.31 -6.76 6.96
N ASP A 94 -11.90 -5.52 7.28
CA ASP A 94 -12.47 -4.75 8.38
C ASP A 94 -13.97 -4.46 8.20
N ASN A 95 -14.44 -4.30 6.96
CA ASN A 95 -15.85 -4.04 6.67
C ASN A 95 -16.76 -5.29 6.72
N GLN A 96 -16.20 -6.49 6.85
CA GLN A 96 -16.96 -7.76 6.97
C GLN A 96 -17.20 -8.19 8.43
N GLY A 97 -16.66 -7.45 9.41
CA GLY A 97 -16.73 -7.76 10.84
C GLY A 97 -17.80 -7.02 11.65
N SER A 98 -18.90 -6.55 11.04
CA SER A 98 -19.99 -5.91 11.81
C SER A 98 -21.12 -6.93 12.12
N PRO A 99 -21.25 -7.42 13.37
CA PRO A 99 -22.29 -8.36 13.75
C PRO A 99 -23.60 -7.58 13.98
N SER A 100 -24.32 -7.25 12.92
CA SER A 100 -25.66 -6.67 12.98
C SER A 100 -26.76 -7.72 12.73
N GLU A 101 -26.59 -8.93 13.29
CA GLU A 101 -27.66 -9.95 13.36
C GLU A 101 -27.85 -10.57 14.76
N ALA A 102 -27.11 -10.12 15.78
CA ALA A 102 -27.19 -10.69 17.13
C ALA A 102 -28.13 -9.94 18.10
N LEU A 103 -28.83 -8.88 17.67
CA LEU A 103 -29.56 -7.99 18.60
C LEU A 103 -31.07 -7.84 18.32
N LEU A 104 -31.68 -8.76 17.57
CA LEU A 104 -33.14 -8.78 17.32
C LEU A 104 -33.86 -10.00 17.90
N LYS A 105 -33.26 -10.72 18.87
CA LYS A 105 -33.93 -11.84 19.57
C LYS A 105 -33.78 -11.82 21.10
N ALA A 106 -33.85 -10.65 21.73
CA ALA A 106 -33.97 -10.55 23.19
C ALA A 106 -35.20 -9.72 23.56
#